data_AF-A0AAU9PQ32-F1
#
_entry.id   AF-A0AAU9PQ32-F1
#
_cell.length_a   1.000
_cell.length_b   1.000
_cell.length_c   1.000
_cell.angle_alpha   90.00
_cell.angle_beta   90.00
_cell.angle_gamma   90.00
#
_symmetry.space_group_name_H-M   'P 1'
#
loop_
_entity.id
_entity.type
_entity.pdbx_description
1 polymer ?
#
loop_
_entity_poly.entity_id
_entity_poly.type
_entity_poly.pdbx_seq_one_letter_code
_entity_poly.pdbx_strand_id
1 'polypeptide(L)' 'MTRQHYHQRLKAILQWGVNIGMNFVAVRSESSIIHAFPFNSEKKRGDVAVKRPDSEVHVHWKGQLKLC' A
#
# COMPACT_ATOMS: atom_id res chain seq x y z
N MET A 1 -3.78 10.98 -17.16
CA MET A 1 -3.98 11.48 -15.78
C MET A 1 -2.61 11.75 -15.16
N THR A 2 -2.29 13.02 -14.92
CA THR A 2 -0.97 13.49 -14.47
C THR A 2 -0.64 12.96 -13.06
N ARG A 3 0.65 12.70 -12.81
CA ARG A 3 1.24 12.11 -11.59
C ARG A 3 0.68 12.71 -10.28
N GLN A 4 0.30 14.00 -10.28
CA GLN A 4 -0.29 14.70 -9.13
C GLN A 4 -1.66 14.15 -8.66
N HIS A 5 -2.51 13.66 -9.56
CA HIS A 5 -3.85 13.17 -9.18
C HIS A 5 -3.81 11.80 -8.48
N TYR A 6 -2.80 10.96 -8.78
CA TYR A 6 -2.65 9.65 -8.17
C TYR A 6 -2.30 9.74 -6.67
N HIS A 7 -1.49 10.73 -6.28
CA HIS A 7 -1.08 10.92 -4.89
C HIS A 7 -2.24 11.31 -3.96
N GLN A 8 -3.31 11.92 -4.47
CA GLN A 8 -4.42 12.39 -3.61
C GLN A 8 -5.26 11.25 -3.04
N ARG A 9 -5.47 10.16 -3.80
CA ARG A 9 -6.28 9.02 -3.34
C ARG A 9 -5.59 8.19 -2.26
N LEU A 10 -4.28 7.98 -2.40
CA LEU A 10 -3.50 7.26 -1.40
C LEU A 10 -3.43 8.03 -0.08
N LYS A 11 -3.28 9.36 -0.15
CA LYS A 11 -3.35 10.25 1.02
C LYS A 11 -4.68 10.13 1.76
N ALA A 12 -5.81 10.10 1.03
CA ALA A 12 -7.13 9.97 1.64
C ALA A 12 -7.32 8.64 2.42
N ILE A 13 -6.87 7.51 1.87
CA ILE A 13 -6.96 6.20 2.54
C ILE A 13 -6.07 6.15 3.78
N LEU A 14 -4.84 6.68 3.68
CA LEU A 14 -3.93 6.77 4.82
C LEU A 14 -4.52 7.64 5.94
N GLN A 15 -5.07 8.80 5.58
CA GLN A 15 -5.71 9.70 6.55
C GLN A 15 -6.93 9.06 7.20
N TRP A 16 -7.78 8.35 6.43
CA TRP A 16 -8.90 7.60 6.99
C TRP A 16 -8.45 6.53 7.98
N GLY A 17 -7.38 5.78 7.66
CA GLY A 17 -6.79 4.80 8.57
C GLY A 17 -6.31 5.43 9.89
N VAL A 18 -5.63 6.57 9.81
CA VAL A 18 -5.20 7.31 11.01
C VAL A 18 -6.40 7.76 11.85
N ASN A 19 -7.48 8.24 11.21
CA ASN A 19 -8.68 8.69 11.90
C ASN A 19 -9.41 7.57 12.67
N ILE A 20 -9.28 6.31 12.25
CA ILE A 20 -9.85 5.14 12.95
C ILE A 20 -8.88 4.53 13.98
N GLY A 21 -7.77 5.20 14.30
CA GLY A 21 -6.82 4.79 15.34
C GLY A 21 -5.62 3.98 14.84
N MET A 22 -5.36 3.90 13.54
CA MET A 22 -4.15 3.23 13.02
C MET A 22 -2.90 4.06 13.31
N ASN A 23 -1.95 3.51 14.07
CA ASN A 23 -0.62 4.08 14.21
C ASN A 23 0.28 3.66 13.03
N PHE A 24 0.18 4.40 11.93
CA PHE A 24 0.95 4.11 10.72
C PHE A 24 2.47 4.14 10.97
N VAL A 25 2.95 5.06 11.81
CA VAL A 25 4.39 5.22 12.08
C VAL A 25 4.94 3.97 12.75
N ALA A 26 4.27 3.48 13.80
CA ALA A 26 4.68 2.26 14.51
C ALA A 26 4.63 1.03 13.59
N VAL A 27 3.49 0.81 12.90
CA VAL A 27 3.33 -0.34 11.99
C VAL A 27 4.37 -0.30 10.87
N ARG A 28 4.69 0.89 10.35
CA ARG A 28 5.71 1.06 9.31
C ARG A 28 7.12 0.80 9.82
N SER A 29 7.47 1.24 11.04
CA SER A 29 8.80 1.00 11.62
C SER A 29 9.03 -0.46 11.99
N GLU A 30 7.97 -1.16 12.36
CA GLU A 30 7.99 -2.57 12.74
C GLU A 30 8.01 -3.52 11.53
N SER A 31 7.67 -3.02 10.33
CA SER A 31 7.57 -3.83 9.11
C SER A 31 8.72 -3.55 8.14
N SER A 32 9.27 -4.58 7.52
CA SER A 32 10.26 -4.45 6.44
C SER A 32 9.63 -4.73 5.07
N ILE A 33 9.99 -3.94 4.06
CA ILE A 33 9.56 -4.22 2.67
C ILE A 33 10.51 -5.27 2.11
N ILE A 34 9.96 -6.41 1.74
CA ILE A 34 10.71 -7.46 1.03
C ILE A 34 10.68 -7.16 -0.47
N HIS A 35 9.51 -6.81 -0.98
CA HIS A 35 9.32 -6.53 -2.39
C HIS A 35 8.25 -5.47 -2.60
N ALA A 36 8.45 -4.58 -3.57
CA ALA A 36 7.47 -3.57 -3.93
C ALA A 36 7.45 -3.41 -5.45
N PHE A 37 6.28 -3.66 -6.04
CA PHE A 37 5.98 -3.33 -7.42
C PHE A 37 5.13 -2.06 -7.44
N PRO A 38 5.70 -0.92 -7.82
CA PRO A 38 4.94 0.30 -8.01
C PRO A 38 3.80 0.08 -9.00
N PHE A 39 2.72 0.84 -8.84
CA PHE A 39 1.57 0.73 -9.72
C PHE A 39 1.97 0.91 -11.20
N ASN A 40 1.71 -0.12 -11.99
CA ASN A 40 1.93 -0.12 -13.43
C ASN A 40 0.60 0.19 -14.14
N SER A 41 0.58 1.18 -15.03
CA SER A 41 -0.63 1.61 -15.75
C SER A 41 -1.13 0.63 -16.80
N GLU A 42 -0.26 -0.21 -17.35
CA GLU A 42 -0.61 -1.27 -18.32
C GLU A 42 -1.27 -2.44 -17.59
N LYS A 43 -0.64 -2.90 -16.50
CA LYS A 43 -1.16 -4.00 -15.65
C LYS A 43 -2.28 -3.54 -14.71
N LYS A 44 -2.48 -2.23 -14.57
CA LYS A 44 -3.45 -1.55 -13.69
C LYS A 44 -3.46 -2.08 -12.26
N ARG A 45 -2.29 -2.48 -11.76
CA ARG A 45 -2.07 -3.00 -10.40
C ARG A 45 -0.71 -2.58 -9.87
N GLY A 46 -0.60 -2.54 -8.55
CA GLY A 46 0.66 -2.49 -7.81
C GLY A 46 0.54 -3.32 -6.55
N ASP A 47 1.66 -3.83 -6.07
CA ASP A 47 1.72 -4.79 -4.99
C ASP A 47 2.96 -4.60 -4.12
N VAL A 48 2.84 -5.00 -2.86
CA VAL A 48 3.90 -4.89 -1.86
C VAL A 48 3.86 -6.11 -0.95
N ALA A 49 5.01 -6.74 -0.75
CA ALA A 49 5.24 -7.77 0.23
C ALA A 49 6.00 -7.17 1.41
N VAL A 50 5.42 -7.29 2.60
CA VAL A 50 6.01 -6.80 3.85
C VAL A 50 6.21 -7.95 4.82
N LYS A 51 7.32 -7.94 5.55
CA LYS A 51 7.54 -8.81 6.70
C LYS A 51 7.13 -8.05 7.96
N ARG A 52 6.31 -8.66 8.81
CA ARG A 52 5.92 -8.12 10.12
C ARG A 52 6.81 -8.70 11.24
N PRO A 53 6.75 -8.14 12.47
CA PRO A 53 7.51 -8.65 13.62
C PRO A 53 7.22 -10.10 13.98
N ASP A 54 6.01 -10.58 13.67
CA ASP A 54 5.57 -11.98 13.77
C ASP A 54 6.33 -12.92 12.81
N SER A 55 7.26 -12.39 12.00
CA SER A 55 7.98 -13.07 10.92
C SER A 55 7.11 -13.56 9.77
N GLU A 56 5.81 -13.26 9.78
CA GLU A 56 4.92 -13.52 8.67
C GLU A 56 5.17 -12.54 7.54
N VAL A 57 4.96 -13.02 6.32
CA VAL A 57 5.01 -12.20 5.12
C VAL A 57 3.58 -11.94 4.67
N HIS A 58 3.20 -10.67 4.61
CA HIS A 58 1.91 -10.25 4.06
C HIS A 58 2.10 -9.60 2.71
N VAL A 59 1.28 -10.06 1.77
CA VAL A 59 1.23 -9.52 0.42
C VAL A 59 -0.03 -8.68 0.30
N HIS A 60 0.14 -7.40 0.02
CA HIS A 60 -0.94 -6.46 -0.22
C HIS A 60 -0.88 -6.02 -1.68
N TRP A 61 -2.02 -6.04 -2.37
CA TRP A 61 -2.13 -5.53 -3.73
C TRP A 61 -3.28 -4.55 -3.86
N LYS A 62 -3.16 -3.66 -4.85
CA LYS A 62 -4.22 -2.76 -5.27
C LYS A 62 -4.27 -2.73 -6.78
N GLY A 63 -5.41 -3.10 -7.35
CA GLY A 63 -5.64 -3.09 -8.79
C GLY A 63 -7.10 -2.84 -9.14
N GLN A 64 -7.39 -2.79 -10.44
CA GLN A 64 -8.78 -2.86 -10.90
C GLN A 64 -9.32 -4.28 -10.69
N LEU A 65 -10.53 -4.40 -10.14
CA LEU A 65 -11.16 -5.68 -9.79
C LEU A 65 -11.14 -6.73 -10.91
N LYS A 66 -11.32 -6.31 -12.17
CA LYS A 66 -11.32 -7.21 -13.34
C LYS A 66 -9.92 -7.77 -13.70
N LEU A 67 -8.87 -7.23 -13.10
CA LEU A 67 -7.47 -7.50 -13.42
C LEU A 67 -6.66 -7.99 -12.20
N CYS A 68 -7.35 -8.18 -11.08
CA CYS A 68 -6.82 -8.81 -9.88
C CYS A 68 -6.94 -10.33 -10.00
#